data_AF-A0A1F6MR97-F1
#
_entry.id   AF-A0A1F6MR97-F1
#
_cell.length_a   1.000
_cell.length_b   1.000
_cell.length_c   1.000
_cell.angle_alpha   90.00
_cell.angle_beta   90.00
_cell.angle_gamma   90.00
#
_symmetry.space_group_name_H-M   'P 1'
#
loop_
_entity.id
_entity.type
_entity.pdbx_description
1 polymer ?
#
loop_
_entity_poly.entity_id
_entity_poly.type
_entity_poly.pdbx_seq_one_letter_code
_entity_poly.pdbx_strand_id
1 'polypeptide(L)'
;MKLAEKELAADLKKAGAEKLSALHSESAVVYEIIKQEISADKEAGSDAEEFILLGKADVLGVFYSQTEAEKLVSDELAKRVVSEAEILIKNGLRTAVALVDYDLENKTANLKISGVGAVSLNPESQQLQKLIFFGKTKDEVRRYLLSLDHVRSVELKFTPAWIRAVPQVADHVNVVIKNVE
;
A
#
# COMPACT_ATOMS: atom_id res chain seq x y z
N MET A 1 31.30 -21.80 6.17
CA MET A 1 30.80 -22.31 4.88
C MET A 1 29.33 -21.95 4.64
N LYS A 2 28.34 -22.47 5.40
CA LYS A 2 26.90 -22.16 5.18
C LYS A 2 26.52 -20.67 5.16
N LEU A 3 27.17 -19.84 5.98
CA LEU A 3 26.93 -18.39 5.97
C LEU A 3 27.40 -17.75 4.66
N ALA A 4 28.61 -18.12 4.20
CA ALA A 4 29.20 -17.62 2.95
C ALA A 4 28.42 -18.09 1.72
N GLU A 5 27.89 -19.32 1.70
CA GLU A 5 26.99 -19.79 0.64
C GLU A 5 25.70 -18.95 0.58
N LYS A 6 25.14 -18.60 1.75
CA LYS A 6 23.94 -17.75 1.83
C LYS A 6 24.22 -16.32 1.34
N GLU A 7 25.38 -15.76 1.69
CA GLU A 7 25.81 -14.46 1.17
C GLU A 7 26.02 -14.48 -0.34
N LEU A 8 26.72 -15.50 -0.87
CA LEU A 8 26.89 -15.66 -2.31
C LEU A 8 25.56 -15.80 -3.05
N ALA A 9 24.60 -16.55 -2.51
CA ALA A 9 23.27 -16.65 -3.08
C ALA A 9 22.52 -15.31 -3.09
N ALA A 10 22.67 -14.50 -2.03
CA ALA A 10 22.09 -13.16 -1.98
C ALA A 10 22.74 -12.21 -3.01
N ASP A 11 24.05 -12.29 -3.18
CA ASP A 11 24.79 -11.51 -4.17
C ASP A 11 24.42 -11.90 -5.61
N LEU A 12 24.29 -13.20 -5.89
CA LEU A 12 23.80 -13.69 -7.18
C LEU A 12 22.38 -13.20 -7.47
N LYS A 13 21.49 -13.23 -6.46
CA LYS A 13 20.14 -12.70 -6.60
C LYS A 13 20.16 -11.20 -6.95
N LYS A 14 20.96 -10.43 -6.23
CA LYS A 14 21.09 -8.98 -6.43
C LYS A 14 21.65 -8.65 -7.81
N ALA A 15 22.73 -9.32 -8.23
CA ALA A 15 23.34 -9.13 -9.54
C ALA A 15 22.38 -9.50 -10.68
N GLY A 16 21.60 -10.58 -10.51
CA GLY A 16 20.55 -10.96 -11.45
C GLY A 16 19.45 -9.91 -11.54
N ALA A 17 18.96 -9.42 -10.40
CA ALA A 17 17.94 -8.38 -10.31
C ALA A 17 18.38 -7.07 -10.99
N GLU A 18 19.61 -6.62 -10.74
CA GLU A 18 20.17 -5.41 -11.35
C GLU A 18 20.26 -5.53 -12.88
N LYS A 19 20.74 -6.67 -13.39
CA LYS A 19 20.82 -6.93 -14.83
C LYS A 19 19.45 -6.98 -15.49
N LEU A 20 18.47 -7.65 -14.86
CA LEU A 20 17.11 -7.75 -15.38
C LEU A 20 16.40 -6.40 -15.36
N SER A 21 16.56 -5.62 -14.29
CA SER A 21 15.97 -4.28 -14.19
C SER A 21 16.53 -3.32 -15.25
N ALA A 22 17.81 -3.48 -15.63
CA ALA A 22 18.44 -2.67 -16.67
C ALA A 22 17.90 -2.99 -18.09
N LEU A 23 17.38 -4.19 -18.33
CA LEU A 23 16.84 -4.59 -19.64
C LEU A 23 15.48 -3.96 -19.94
N HIS A 24 14.68 -3.68 -18.90
CA HIS A 24 13.34 -3.11 -19.02
C HIS A 24 13.11 -2.03 -17.96
N SER A 25 13.76 -0.88 -18.15
CA SER A 25 13.72 0.24 -17.20
C SER A 25 12.32 0.86 -16.99
N GLU A 26 11.39 0.60 -17.90
CA GLU A 26 10.02 1.14 -17.84
C GLU A 26 9.01 0.21 -17.13
N SER A 27 9.42 -1.01 -16.76
CA SER A 27 8.56 -1.99 -16.11
C SER A 27 9.06 -2.33 -14.71
N ALA A 28 8.13 -2.55 -13.78
CA ALA A 28 8.49 -3.12 -12.49
C ALA A 28 8.77 -4.61 -12.66
N VAL A 29 9.64 -5.15 -11.80
CA VAL A 29 10.07 -6.56 -11.89
C VAL A 29 10.06 -7.22 -10.52
N VAL A 30 9.54 -8.44 -10.46
CA VAL A 30 9.79 -9.38 -9.36
C VAL A 30 10.76 -10.46 -9.84
N TYR A 31 11.65 -10.89 -8.96
CA TYR A 31 12.73 -11.80 -9.31
C TYR A 31 12.89 -12.93 -8.29
N GLU A 32 13.18 -14.12 -8.81
CA GLU A 32 13.38 -15.33 -8.01
C GLU A 32 14.51 -16.18 -8.60
N ILE A 33 15.30 -16.80 -7.72
CA ILE A 33 16.30 -17.79 -8.12
C ILE A 33 15.57 -19.12 -8.29
N ILE A 34 15.56 -19.65 -9.50
CA ILE A 34 14.86 -20.91 -9.83
C ILE A 34 15.82 -22.10 -9.83
N LYS A 35 17.12 -21.85 -10.00
CA LYS A 35 18.18 -22.86 -9.91
C LYS A 35 19.45 -22.21 -9.40
N GLN A 36 20.18 -22.90 -8.52
CA GLN A 36 21.50 -22.48 -8.06
C GLN A 36 22.44 -23.68 -7.94
N GLU A 37 23.69 -23.44 -8.32
CA GLU A 37 24.80 -24.39 -8.17
C GLU A 37 25.95 -23.64 -7.50
N ILE A 38 26.33 -24.07 -6.30
CA ILE A 38 27.46 -23.50 -5.56
C ILE A 38 28.47 -24.63 -5.35
N SER A 39 29.72 -24.38 -5.72
CA SER A 39 30.85 -25.25 -5.45
C SER A 39 31.93 -24.51 -4.66
N ALA A 40 32.60 -25.24 -3.78
CA ALA A 40 33.76 -24.77 -3.05
C ALA A 40 35.00 -25.50 -3.57
N ASP A 41 36.14 -24.82 -3.57
CA ASP A 41 37.44 -25.44 -3.85
C ASP A 41 37.99 -26.25 -2.66
N LYS A 42 37.38 -26.10 -1.48
CA LYS A 42 37.71 -26.81 -0.22
C LYS A 42 36.47 -27.46 0.39
N GLU A 43 36.67 -28.60 1.06
CA GLU A 43 35.62 -29.33 1.76
C GLU A 43 35.27 -28.71 3.12
N ALA A 44 34.02 -28.87 3.55
CA ALA A 44 33.57 -28.40 4.85
C ALA A 44 34.34 -29.11 5.99
N GLY A 45 35.12 -28.35 6.76
CA GLY A 45 35.89 -28.86 7.90
C GLY A 45 37.37 -29.10 7.61
N SER A 46 37.88 -28.76 6.42
CA SER A 46 39.32 -28.72 6.17
C SER A 46 39.98 -27.56 6.93
N ASP A 47 41.17 -27.77 7.49
CA ASP A 47 42.05 -26.69 7.99
C ASP A 47 42.62 -25.89 6.81
N ALA A 48 41.80 -24.99 6.27
CA ALA A 48 42.19 -24.02 5.25
C ALA A 48 41.90 -22.61 5.78
N GLU A 49 42.89 -21.72 5.70
CA GLU A 49 42.74 -20.32 6.13
C GLU A 49 41.78 -19.53 5.21
N GLU A 50 41.74 -19.90 3.93
CA GLU A 50 40.89 -19.29 2.90
C GLU A 50 40.30 -20.37 1.98
N PHE A 51 39.17 -20.05 1.34
CA PHE A 51 38.51 -20.88 0.34
C PHE A 51 37.79 -20.01 -0.69
N ILE A 52 37.61 -20.54 -1.88
CA ILE A 52 36.93 -19.92 -3.02
C ILE A 52 35.58 -20.60 -3.22
N LEU A 53 34.52 -19.79 -3.30
CA LEU A 53 33.21 -20.23 -3.74
C LEU A 53 32.95 -19.80 -5.18
N LEU A 54 32.51 -20.74 -6.00
CA LEU A 54 31.99 -20.49 -7.33
C LEU A 54 30.49 -20.75 -7.33
N GLY A 55 29.72 -19.75 -7.76
CA GLY A 55 28.26 -19.83 -7.81
C GLY A 55 27.73 -19.57 -9.22
N LYS A 56 26.74 -20.35 -9.63
CA LYS A 56 25.90 -20.11 -10.80
C LYS A 56 24.45 -20.11 -10.36
N ALA A 57 23.65 -19.17 -10.88
CA ALA A 57 22.22 -19.11 -10.60
C ALA A 57 21.44 -18.74 -11.85
N ASP A 58 20.32 -19.43 -12.05
CA ASP A 58 19.30 -19.07 -13.03
C ASP A 58 18.28 -18.19 -12.30
N VAL A 59 18.11 -16.96 -12.80
CA VAL A 59 17.23 -15.95 -12.19
C VAL A 59 16.06 -15.70 -13.14
N LEU A 60 14.85 -15.94 -12.65
CA LEU A 60 13.62 -15.59 -13.33
C LEU A 60 13.24 -14.15 -13.00
N GLY A 61 12.94 -13.37 -14.04
CA GLY A 61 12.36 -12.03 -13.91
C GLY A 61 10.97 -11.99 -14.51
N VAL A 62 9.99 -11.54 -13.73
CA VAL A 62 8.63 -11.28 -14.21
C VAL A 62 8.39 -9.78 -14.24
N PHE A 63 8.30 -9.24 -15.44
CA PHE A 63 8.03 -7.82 -15.68
C PHE A 63 6.52 -7.57 -15.69
N TYR A 64 6.10 -6.48 -15.06
CA TYR A 64 4.70 -6.09 -14.99
C TYR A 64 4.56 -4.56 -14.99
N SER A 65 3.38 -4.08 -15.36
CA SER A 65 3.04 -2.67 -15.30
C SER A 65 2.72 -2.27 -13.85
N GLN A 66 3.55 -1.43 -13.27
CA GLN A 66 3.32 -0.91 -11.92
C GLN A 66 2.01 -0.11 -11.85
N THR A 67 1.70 0.66 -12.89
CA THR A 67 0.48 1.48 -12.96
C THR A 67 -0.78 0.61 -13.02
N GLU A 68 -0.74 -0.52 -13.72
CA GLU A 68 -1.84 -1.48 -13.73
C GLU A 68 -2.01 -2.17 -12.38
N ALA A 69 -0.91 -2.55 -11.72
CA ALA A 69 -0.95 -3.13 -10.38
C ALA A 69 -1.54 -2.17 -9.35
N GLU A 70 -1.12 -0.90 -9.36
CA GLU A 70 -1.67 0.16 -8.52
C GLU A 70 -3.14 0.43 -8.81
N LYS A 71 -3.54 0.39 -10.09
CA LYS A 71 -4.95 0.52 -10.48
C LYS A 71 -5.79 -0.64 -9.95
N LEU A 72 -5.34 -1.89 -10.09
CA LEU A 72 -6.04 -3.06 -9.56
C LEU A 72 -6.26 -2.95 -8.05
N VAL A 73 -5.23 -2.54 -7.32
CA VAL A 73 -5.35 -2.29 -5.87
C VAL A 73 -6.33 -1.17 -5.58
N SER A 74 -6.23 -0.04 -6.28
CA SER A 74 -7.14 1.10 -6.10
C SER A 74 -8.59 0.72 -6.36
N ASP A 75 -8.86 -0.05 -7.42
CA ASP A 75 -10.20 -0.49 -7.79
C ASP A 75 -10.76 -1.47 -6.74
N GLU A 76 -9.94 -2.40 -6.22
CA GLU A 76 -10.35 -3.31 -5.14
C GLU A 76 -10.57 -2.60 -3.79
N LEU A 77 -9.76 -1.59 -3.46
CA LEU A 77 -9.98 -0.77 -2.27
C LEU A 77 -11.22 0.11 -2.42
N ALA A 78 -11.46 0.70 -3.60
CA ALA A 78 -12.64 1.51 -3.86
C ALA A 78 -13.94 0.71 -3.68
N LYS A 79 -13.97 -0.58 -4.05
CA LYS A 79 -15.12 -1.48 -3.78
C LYS A 79 -15.39 -1.69 -2.30
N ARG A 80 -14.37 -1.55 -1.44
CA ARG A 80 -14.49 -1.69 0.03
C ARG A 80 -14.87 -0.39 0.72
N VAL A 81 -14.75 0.75 0.05
CA VAL A 81 -15.34 2.01 0.50
C VAL A 81 -16.84 1.92 0.22
N VAL A 82 -17.58 1.24 1.10
CA VAL A 82 -19.00 0.84 0.91
C VAL A 82 -19.95 2.05 0.92
N SER A 83 -19.51 3.20 1.43
CA SER A 83 -20.34 4.36 1.68
C SER A 83 -19.82 5.59 0.93
N GLU A 84 -20.72 6.37 0.31
CA GLU A 84 -20.42 7.72 -0.22
C GLU A 84 -19.89 8.69 0.85
N ALA A 85 -19.90 8.28 2.13
CA ALA A 85 -19.30 9.01 3.24
C ALA A 85 -17.77 9.01 3.26
N GLU A 86 -17.12 8.15 2.49
CA GLU A 86 -15.67 8.00 2.52
C GLU A 86 -15.05 8.11 1.13
N ILE A 87 -13.81 8.58 1.09
CA ILE A 87 -12.97 8.65 -0.10
C ILE A 87 -11.60 8.03 0.18
N LEU A 88 -11.09 7.29 -0.81
CA LEU A 88 -9.74 6.75 -0.76
C LEU A 88 -8.72 7.87 -0.98
N ILE A 89 -7.76 8.01 -0.08
CA ILE A 89 -6.64 8.94 -0.24
C ILE A 89 -5.63 8.32 -1.19
N LYS A 90 -5.59 8.83 -2.43
CA LYS A 90 -4.70 8.33 -3.50
C LYS A 90 -3.21 8.33 -3.12
N ASN A 91 -2.74 9.38 -2.44
CA ASN A 91 -1.32 9.51 -2.06
C ASN A 91 -0.90 8.60 -0.89
N GLY A 92 -1.83 7.88 -0.27
CA GLY A 92 -1.56 6.94 0.83
C GLY A 92 -1.47 5.48 0.38
N LEU A 93 -1.65 5.21 -0.92
CA LEU A 93 -1.65 3.84 -1.45
C LEU A 93 -0.23 3.26 -1.44
N ARG A 94 -0.06 2.15 -0.73
CA ARG A 94 1.17 1.36 -0.75
C ARG A 94 0.88 0.00 -1.34
N THR A 95 1.59 -0.36 -2.38
CA THR A 95 1.44 -1.63 -3.10
C THR A 95 2.68 -2.49 -2.94
N ALA A 96 2.48 -3.78 -2.70
CA ALA A 96 3.53 -4.80 -2.68
C ALA A 96 3.16 -5.91 -3.65
N VAL A 97 4.11 -6.35 -4.46
CA VAL A 97 3.93 -7.42 -5.46
C VAL A 97 4.90 -8.54 -5.15
N ALA A 98 4.39 -9.77 -5.16
CA ALA A 98 5.18 -10.98 -4.95
C ALA A 98 4.85 -12.01 -6.04
N LEU A 99 5.87 -12.76 -6.47
CA LEU A 99 5.68 -13.93 -7.32
C LEU A 99 5.08 -15.08 -6.49
N VAL A 100 4.04 -15.73 -7.01
CA VAL A 100 3.39 -16.89 -6.37
C VAL A 100 3.85 -18.17 -7.03
N ASP A 101 3.72 -18.22 -8.35
CA ASP A 101 4.15 -19.35 -9.17
C ASP A 101 4.46 -18.86 -10.59
N TYR A 102 5.07 -19.75 -11.38
CA TYR A 102 5.39 -19.51 -12.77
C TYR A 102 5.35 -20.82 -13.56
N ASP A 103 5.13 -20.68 -14.87
CA ASP A 103 5.22 -21.74 -15.85
C ASP A 103 6.12 -21.28 -17.00
N LEU A 104 7.29 -21.89 -17.12
CA LEU A 104 8.28 -21.54 -18.15
C LEU A 104 7.88 -22.06 -19.54
N GLU A 105 7.11 -23.15 -19.63
CA GLU A 105 6.67 -23.70 -20.90
C GLU A 105 5.60 -22.79 -21.52
N ASN A 106 4.63 -22.38 -20.70
CA ASN A 106 3.54 -21.50 -21.12
C ASN A 106 3.88 -20.00 -21.03
N LYS A 107 5.04 -19.65 -20.43
CA LYS A 107 5.50 -18.27 -20.19
C LYS A 107 4.49 -17.44 -19.41
N THR A 108 3.89 -18.03 -18.39
CA THR A 108 2.93 -17.38 -17.49
C THR A 108 3.48 -17.31 -16.08
N ALA A 109 2.98 -16.34 -15.31
CA ALA A 109 3.32 -16.19 -13.90
C ALA A 109 2.12 -15.65 -13.14
N ASN A 110 1.88 -16.17 -11.94
CA ASN A 110 0.87 -15.66 -11.03
C ASN A 110 1.52 -14.72 -10.02
N LEU A 111 1.03 -13.49 -9.97
CA LEU A 111 1.49 -12.47 -9.04
C LEU A 111 0.44 -12.23 -7.95
N LYS A 112 0.91 -12.14 -6.70
CA LYS A 112 0.10 -11.66 -5.59
C LYS A 112 0.37 -10.18 -5.41
N ILE A 113 -0.68 -9.38 -5.61
CA ILE A 113 -0.66 -7.94 -5.38
C ILE A 113 -1.36 -7.67 -4.06
N SER A 114 -0.68 -7.00 -3.13
CA SER A 114 -1.22 -6.59 -1.84
C SER A 114 -1.15 -5.07 -1.74
N GLY A 115 -2.18 -4.45 -1.18
CA GLY A 115 -2.24 -3.01 -1.07
C GLY A 115 -2.87 -2.53 0.22
N VAL A 116 -2.35 -1.41 0.73
CA VAL A 116 -2.89 -0.70 1.89
C VAL A 116 -3.17 0.72 1.46
N GLY A 117 -4.36 1.23 1.79
CA GLY A 117 -4.75 2.61 1.54
C GLY A 117 -5.40 3.22 2.78
N ALA A 118 -5.35 4.54 2.87
CA ALA A 118 -6.05 5.30 3.90
C ALA A 118 -7.36 5.87 3.32
N VAL A 119 -8.39 5.91 4.14
CA VAL A 119 -9.66 6.55 3.82
C VAL A 119 -9.82 7.84 4.62
N SER A 120 -10.54 8.80 4.07
CA SER A 120 -11.01 9.99 4.78
C SER A 120 -12.49 10.20 4.50
N LEU A 121 -13.13 11.03 5.31
CA LEU A 121 -14.50 11.42 5.07
C LEU A 121 -14.62 12.23 3.78
N ASN A 122 -15.65 11.92 3.00
CA ASN A 122 -16.01 12.65 1.81
C ASN A 122 -16.73 13.96 2.22
N PRO A 123 -16.15 15.15 1.94
CA PRO A 123 -16.80 16.43 2.22
C PRO A 123 -18.13 16.62 1.50
N GLU A 124 -18.31 15.95 0.37
CA GLU A 124 -19.51 16.02 -0.47
C GLU A 124 -20.56 14.98 -0.08
N SER A 125 -20.27 14.15 0.93
CA SER A 125 -21.21 13.13 1.40
C SER A 125 -22.52 13.75 1.82
N GLN A 126 -23.62 13.07 1.47
CA GLN A 126 -24.95 13.42 1.99
C GLN A 126 -24.95 13.50 3.51
N GLN A 127 -24.17 12.65 4.19
CA GLN A 127 -24.08 12.58 5.65
C GLN A 127 -23.41 13.82 6.28
N LEU A 128 -22.70 14.63 5.50
CA LEU A 128 -22.07 15.86 5.96
C LEU A 128 -22.74 17.12 5.41
N GLN A 129 -23.89 16.97 4.73
CA GLN A 129 -24.64 18.12 4.23
C GLN A 129 -25.12 19.01 5.36
N LYS A 130 -24.92 20.33 5.19
CA LYS A 130 -25.25 21.36 6.18
C LYS A 130 -26.71 21.26 6.67
N LEU A 131 -27.63 20.89 5.78
CA LEU A 131 -29.05 20.71 6.06
C LEU A 131 -29.34 19.72 7.18
N ILE A 132 -28.53 18.66 7.32
CA ILE A 132 -28.69 17.66 8.38
C ILE A 132 -28.48 18.29 9.76
N PHE A 133 -27.66 19.34 9.86
CA PHE A 133 -27.33 19.96 11.13
C PHE A 133 -28.32 21.04 11.55
N PHE A 134 -29.16 21.55 10.64
CA PHE A 134 -30.03 22.70 10.92
C PHE A 134 -30.97 22.46 12.09
N GLY A 135 -31.05 23.44 13.00
CA GLY A 135 -31.87 23.36 14.21
C GLY A 135 -31.35 22.39 15.28
N LYS A 136 -30.34 21.56 14.99
CA LYS A 136 -29.73 20.68 15.99
C LYS A 136 -28.87 21.50 16.97
N THR A 137 -28.86 21.04 18.21
CA THR A 137 -27.99 21.57 19.26
C THR A 137 -26.54 21.08 19.06
N LYS A 138 -25.60 21.73 19.74
CA LYS A 138 -24.19 21.34 19.73
C LYS A 138 -23.98 19.87 20.09
N ASP A 139 -24.71 19.36 21.09
CA ASP A 139 -24.57 17.98 21.55
C ASP A 139 -25.21 16.97 20.59
N GLU A 140 -26.27 17.34 19.89
CA GLU A 140 -26.86 16.49 18.84
C GLU A 140 -25.94 16.39 17.62
N VAL A 141 -25.38 17.53 17.16
CA VAL A 141 -24.42 17.54 16.05
C VAL A 141 -23.17 16.73 16.42
N ARG A 142 -22.64 16.92 17.64
CA ARG A 142 -21.48 16.16 18.11
C ARG A 142 -21.76 14.66 18.14
N ARG A 143 -22.88 14.23 18.74
CA ARG A 143 -23.24 12.81 18.81
C ARG A 143 -23.41 12.19 17.43
N TYR A 144 -24.04 12.92 16.50
CA TYR A 144 -24.20 12.46 15.13
C TYR A 144 -22.84 12.30 14.43
N LEU A 145 -21.97 13.32 14.48
CA LEU A 145 -20.67 13.27 13.81
C LEU A 145 -19.75 12.20 14.42
N LEU A 146 -19.78 12.00 15.74
CA LEU A 146 -19.04 10.91 16.39
C LEU A 146 -19.63 9.52 16.14
N SER A 147 -20.86 9.43 15.62
CA SER A 147 -21.47 8.16 15.22
C SER A 147 -21.10 7.76 13.78
N LEU A 148 -20.48 8.66 13.02
CA LEU A 148 -19.95 8.34 11.70
C LEU A 148 -18.65 7.54 11.86
N ASP A 149 -18.47 6.56 10.97
CA ASP A 149 -17.23 5.80 10.91
C ASP A 149 -16.03 6.71 10.63
N HIS A 150 -14.89 6.33 11.18
CA HIS A 150 -13.61 7.04 11.03
C HIS A 150 -13.59 8.50 11.55
N VAL A 151 -14.57 8.92 12.35
CA VAL A 151 -14.53 10.21 13.08
C VAL A 151 -13.95 10.04 14.47
N ARG A 152 -12.71 10.51 14.66
CA ARG A 152 -12.03 10.46 15.96
C ARG A 152 -12.41 11.59 16.92
N SER A 153 -12.62 12.79 16.38
CA SER A 153 -12.88 13.98 17.20
C SER A 153 -13.66 15.03 16.42
N VAL A 154 -14.46 15.83 17.12
CA VAL A 154 -15.30 16.87 16.53
C VAL A 154 -15.15 18.15 17.34
N GLU A 155 -14.75 19.22 16.66
CA GLU A 155 -14.70 20.57 17.23
C GLU A 155 -15.87 21.41 16.69
N LEU A 156 -16.73 21.88 17.59
CA LEU A 156 -17.89 22.72 17.24
C LEU A 156 -17.75 24.10 17.87
N LYS A 157 -17.75 25.13 17.02
CA LYS A 157 -17.67 26.55 17.40
C LYS A 157 -18.93 27.27 16.92
N PHE A 158 -19.69 27.84 17.86
CA PHE A 158 -20.89 28.62 17.56
C PHE A 158 -20.57 30.08 17.81
N THR A 159 -20.86 30.91 16.81
CA THR A 159 -20.59 32.34 16.85
C THR A 159 -21.87 33.09 16.48
N PRO A 160 -22.35 34.03 17.32
CA PRO A 160 -21.84 34.33 18.66
C PRO A 160 -22.07 33.19 19.68
N ALA A 161 -21.34 33.20 20.80
CA ALA A 161 -21.33 32.09 21.77
C ALA A 161 -22.68 31.80 22.46
N TRP A 162 -23.66 32.71 22.37
CA TRP A 162 -25.00 32.54 22.96
C TRP A 162 -25.97 31.74 22.08
N ILE A 163 -25.60 31.44 20.84
CA ILE A 163 -26.39 30.59 19.94
C ILE A 163 -26.41 29.15 20.48
N ARG A 164 -27.59 28.53 20.54
CA ARG A 164 -27.78 27.17 21.10
C ARG A 164 -28.00 26.09 20.04
N ALA A 165 -28.38 26.48 18.83
CA ALA A 165 -28.70 25.57 17.73
C ALA A 165 -28.11 26.08 16.41
N VAL A 166 -27.87 25.16 15.47
CA VAL A 166 -27.33 25.49 14.16
C VAL A 166 -28.33 26.35 13.37
N PRO A 167 -27.90 27.50 12.80
CA PRO A 167 -28.74 28.32 11.94
C PRO A 167 -29.28 27.56 10.72
N GLN A 168 -30.46 27.95 10.23
CA GLN A 168 -31.07 27.33 9.04
C GLN A 168 -30.57 27.92 7.72
N VAL A 169 -29.59 28.83 7.76
CA VAL A 169 -28.99 29.46 6.58
C VAL A 169 -27.66 28.77 6.29
N ALA A 170 -27.55 28.12 5.14
CA ALA A 170 -26.38 27.32 4.76
C ALA A 170 -25.06 28.12 4.76
N ASP A 171 -25.13 29.40 4.40
CA ASP A 171 -23.97 30.30 4.36
C ASP A 171 -23.39 30.59 5.76
N HIS A 172 -24.16 30.34 6.82
CA HIS A 172 -23.71 30.50 8.21
C HIS A 172 -23.13 29.23 8.81
N VAL A 173 -23.03 28.14 8.04
CA VAL A 173 -22.52 26.86 8.51
C VAL A 173 -21.31 26.46 7.68
N ASN A 174 -20.17 26.26 8.34
CA ASN A 174 -18.92 25.81 7.71
C ASN A 174 -18.52 24.46 8.28
N VAL A 175 -18.27 23.49 7.40
CA VAL A 175 -17.78 22.16 7.75
C VAL A 175 -16.37 22.03 7.20
N VAL A 176 -15.42 21.71 8.08
CA VAL A 176 -14.01 21.57 7.71
C VAL A 176 -13.54 20.20 8.19
N ILE A 177 -13.08 19.38 7.26
CA ILE A 177 -12.52 18.06 7.56
C ILE A 177 -11.01 18.22 7.71
N LYS A 178 -10.48 17.72 8.83
CA LYS A 178 -9.03 17.72 9.12
C LYS A 178 -8.57 16.28 9.25
N ASN A 179 -7.56 15.90 8.48
CA ASN A 179 -6.89 14.62 8.67
C ASN A 179 -5.98 14.72 9.89
N VAL A 180 -6.01 13.71 10.76
CA VAL A 180 -5.10 13.59 11.90
C VAL A 180 -4.05 12.57 11.50
N GLU A 181 -2.78 12.97 11.49
CA GLU A 181 -1.64 12.07 11.29
C GLU A 181 -1.47 11.09 12.47
#